data_AF-A0A9P8BEV6-F1
#
_entry.id   AF-A0A9P8BEV6-F1
#
_cell.length_a   1.000
_cell.length_b   1.000
_cell.length_c   1.000
_cell.angle_alpha   90.00
_cell.angle_beta   90.00
_cell.angle_gamma   90.00
#
_symmetry.space_group_name_H-M   'P 1'
#
loop_
_entity.id
_entity.type
_entity.pdbx_description
1 polymer ?
#
loop_
_entity_poly.entity_id
_entity_poly.type
_entity_poly.pdbx_seq_one_letter_code
_entity_poly.pdbx_strand_id
1 'polypeptide(L)'
;MIFAFGPNQSYYFNNGDGKAYWENLPEKLEKLLKEEKHYVAKHVKCLNLFPNGGWYIQGEKDHDSYDIPEKINAAIIANYGTKATITNIEVDATNIDRFYIGTTHTDTIYAHDMPHDCLMTALAMGPRGGFSKVSLGHNGTWVLIGPALNNYNISDEMTKYMRKDPDHIVNVVLSPYDSQHGFIEYHNGNFDAFLPEQWHAHVDELKHSKTSIFLHSVAQNEIFQAVVAGLAKKAEGNIKSDIKSAFAK
;
A
#
# COMPACT_ATOMS: atom_id res chain seq x y z
N MET A 1 1.02 3.35 -1.11
CA MET A 1 0.59 2.64 -2.34
C MET A 1 -0.84 2.17 -2.16
N ILE A 2 -1.45 1.51 -3.15
CA ILE A 2 -2.73 0.78 -2.96
C ILE A 2 -2.55 -0.62 -3.52
N PHE A 3 -2.87 -1.62 -2.70
CA PHE A 3 -2.93 -3.02 -3.10
C PHE A 3 -4.29 -3.56 -2.64
N ALA A 4 -4.99 -4.26 -3.53
CA ALA A 4 -6.27 -4.90 -3.22
C ALA A 4 -6.26 -6.33 -3.75
N PHE A 5 -6.51 -7.28 -2.86
CA PHE A 5 -6.81 -8.66 -3.23
C PHE A 5 -8.30 -8.78 -3.53
N GLY A 6 -8.65 -9.60 -4.52
CA GLY A 6 -10.03 -9.93 -4.84
C GLY A 6 -10.25 -11.42 -5.06
N PRO A 7 -11.53 -11.83 -5.20
CA PRO A 7 -11.87 -13.23 -5.43
C PRO A 7 -11.37 -13.68 -6.81
N ASN A 8 -11.34 -14.99 -7.05
CA ASN A 8 -10.98 -15.58 -8.35
C ASN A 8 -9.62 -15.12 -8.90
N GLN A 9 -8.63 -14.94 -8.00
CA GLN A 9 -7.29 -14.45 -8.35
C GLN A 9 -7.32 -13.06 -9.03
N SER A 10 -8.28 -12.23 -8.65
CA SER A 10 -8.29 -10.83 -9.05
C SER A 10 -7.45 -9.98 -8.12
N TYR A 11 -6.83 -8.94 -8.66
CA TYR A 11 -6.10 -7.98 -7.85
C TYR A 11 -5.97 -6.64 -8.55
N TYR A 12 -5.65 -5.63 -7.75
CA TYR A 12 -5.24 -4.30 -8.20
C TYR A 12 -4.01 -3.86 -7.42
N PHE A 13 -3.02 -3.32 -8.12
CA PHE A 13 -1.84 -2.72 -7.51
C PHE A 13 -1.50 -1.39 -8.16
N ASN A 14 -1.22 -0.39 -7.32
CA ASN A 14 -0.82 0.94 -7.70
C ASN A 14 0.37 1.40 -6.85
N ASN A 15 1.45 1.79 -7.52
CA ASN A 15 2.71 2.17 -6.87
C ASN A 15 2.70 3.59 -6.25
N GLY A 16 1.60 4.32 -6.38
CA GLY A 16 1.44 5.71 -5.93
C GLY A 16 1.92 6.76 -6.95
N ASP A 17 2.61 6.35 -8.01
CA ASP A 17 3.20 7.24 -9.02
C ASP A 17 2.36 7.30 -10.31
N GLY A 18 1.09 6.93 -10.21
CA GLY A 18 0.15 6.95 -11.33
C GLY A 18 0.29 5.77 -12.30
N LYS A 19 1.08 4.74 -11.96
CA LYS A 19 1.04 3.45 -12.63
C LYS A 19 0.23 2.46 -11.80
N ALA A 20 -0.62 1.70 -12.48
CA ALA A 20 -1.35 0.61 -11.87
C ALA A 20 -1.40 -0.60 -12.81
N TYR A 21 -1.46 -1.78 -12.19
CA TYR A 21 -1.67 -3.06 -12.86
C TYR A 21 -2.79 -3.79 -12.14
N TRP A 22 -3.52 -4.59 -12.88
CA TRP A 22 -4.61 -5.39 -12.34
C TRP A 22 -4.85 -6.59 -13.23
N GLU A 23 -5.49 -7.61 -12.67
CA GLU A 23 -5.89 -8.81 -13.40
C GLU A 23 -7.23 -9.29 -12.87
N ASN A 24 -8.02 -9.90 -13.76
CA ASN A 24 -9.31 -10.54 -13.46
C ASN A 24 -10.31 -9.64 -12.69
N LEU A 25 -10.23 -8.32 -12.87
CA LEU A 25 -11.19 -7.39 -12.26
C LEU A 25 -12.58 -7.56 -12.90
N PRO A 26 -13.67 -7.27 -12.15
CA PRO A 26 -14.99 -7.14 -12.73
C PRO A 26 -15.00 -6.13 -13.90
N GLU A 27 -15.63 -6.48 -15.02
CA GLU A 27 -15.59 -5.70 -16.27
C GLU A 27 -15.96 -4.22 -16.06
N LYS A 28 -16.97 -3.95 -15.24
CA LYS A 28 -17.38 -2.58 -14.91
C LYS A 28 -16.29 -1.79 -14.19
N LEU A 29 -15.59 -2.42 -13.24
CA LEU A 29 -14.49 -1.77 -12.52
C LEU A 29 -13.30 -1.54 -13.45
N GLU A 30 -12.96 -2.53 -14.27
CA GLU A 30 -11.88 -2.38 -15.26
C GLU A 30 -12.16 -1.22 -16.23
N LYS A 31 -13.42 -1.10 -16.70
CA LYS A 31 -13.85 0.00 -17.55
C LYS A 31 -13.67 1.35 -16.85
N LEU A 32 -14.09 1.48 -15.59
CA LEU A 32 -13.90 2.71 -14.80
C LEU A 32 -12.42 3.09 -14.70
N LEU A 33 -11.55 2.13 -14.38
CA LEU A 33 -10.11 2.37 -14.24
C LEU A 33 -9.44 2.80 -15.56
N LYS A 34 -9.95 2.36 -16.72
CA LYS A 34 -9.42 2.70 -18.05
C LYS A 34 -9.96 4.01 -18.61
N GLU A 35 -11.25 4.27 -18.41
CA GLU A 35 -11.97 5.31 -19.13
C GLU A 35 -12.23 6.57 -18.28
N GLU A 36 -12.41 6.41 -16.97
CA GLU A 36 -12.83 7.52 -16.10
C GLU A 36 -11.63 8.26 -15.52
N LYS A 37 -11.57 9.56 -15.82
CA LYS A 37 -10.46 10.44 -15.41
C LYS A 37 -10.32 10.59 -13.91
N HIS A 38 -11.37 10.33 -13.15
CA HIS A 38 -11.38 10.41 -11.68
C HIS A 38 -10.81 9.15 -11.01
N TYR A 39 -10.76 8.03 -11.73
CA TYR A 39 -10.25 6.74 -11.24
C TYR A 39 -8.94 6.30 -11.88
N VAL A 40 -8.26 7.20 -12.60
CA VAL A 40 -6.86 6.94 -12.99
C VAL A 40 -6.00 6.72 -11.75
N ALA A 41 -5.02 5.83 -11.86
CA ALA A 41 -4.23 5.33 -10.73
C ALA A 41 -3.85 6.39 -9.67
N LYS A 42 -3.29 7.54 -10.07
CA LYS A 42 -2.87 8.59 -9.12
C LYS A 42 -3.99 9.16 -8.22
N HIS A 43 -5.24 9.03 -8.65
CA HIS A 43 -6.41 9.57 -7.96
C HIS A 43 -7.15 8.55 -7.09
N VAL A 44 -6.92 7.26 -7.30
CA VAL A 44 -7.49 6.21 -6.44
C VAL A 44 -6.92 6.36 -5.03
N LYS A 45 -7.79 6.38 -4.01
CA LYS A 45 -7.46 6.48 -2.59
C LYS A 45 -7.81 5.22 -1.80
N CYS A 46 -8.85 4.51 -2.23
CA CYS A 46 -9.24 3.22 -1.69
C CYS A 46 -9.82 2.37 -2.82
N LEU A 47 -9.50 1.09 -2.84
CA LEU A 47 -10.14 0.10 -3.70
C LEU A 47 -10.26 -1.20 -2.89
N ASN A 48 -11.46 -1.75 -2.83
CA ASN A 48 -11.72 -3.03 -2.19
C ASN A 48 -12.54 -3.94 -3.12
N LEU A 49 -12.17 -5.21 -3.17
CA LEU A 49 -12.86 -6.26 -3.92
C LEU A 49 -13.47 -7.22 -2.89
N PHE A 50 -14.79 -7.40 -2.95
CA PHE A 50 -15.53 -8.20 -1.98
C PHE A 50 -15.66 -9.66 -2.43
N PRO A 51 -15.85 -10.62 -1.49
CA PRO A 51 -15.95 -12.04 -1.82
C PRO A 51 -17.08 -12.41 -2.81
N ASN A 52 -18.16 -11.64 -2.84
CA ASN A 52 -19.27 -11.81 -3.79
C ASN A 52 -18.97 -11.28 -5.20
N GLY A 53 -17.77 -10.76 -5.46
CA GLY A 53 -17.40 -10.12 -6.72
C GLY A 53 -17.85 -8.65 -6.83
N GLY A 54 -18.50 -8.14 -5.78
CA GLY A 54 -18.75 -6.71 -5.61
C GLY A 54 -17.44 -5.95 -5.40
N TRP A 55 -17.51 -4.63 -5.54
CA TRP A 55 -16.35 -3.77 -5.35
C TRP A 55 -16.74 -2.37 -4.89
N TYR A 56 -15.78 -1.69 -4.29
CA TYR A 56 -15.84 -0.28 -3.92
C TYR A 56 -14.56 0.41 -4.38
N ILE A 57 -14.69 1.59 -4.98
CA ILE A 57 -13.56 2.45 -5.35
C ILE A 57 -13.81 3.88 -4.89
N GLN A 58 -12.79 4.48 -4.28
CA GLN A 58 -12.75 5.88 -3.88
C GLN A 58 -11.69 6.60 -4.71
N GLY A 59 -12.11 7.61 -5.47
CA GLY A 59 -11.26 8.61 -6.08
C GLY A 59 -11.05 9.82 -5.16
N GLU A 60 -10.45 10.90 -5.68
CA GLU A 60 -10.22 12.13 -4.90
C GLU A 60 -11.49 12.89 -4.52
N LYS A 61 -12.54 12.78 -5.33
CA LYS A 61 -13.76 13.60 -5.20
C LYS A 61 -15.04 12.77 -5.14
N ASP A 62 -14.98 11.56 -5.64
CA ASP A 62 -16.09 10.68 -5.90
C ASP A 62 -15.73 9.25 -5.47
N HIS A 63 -16.78 8.44 -5.36
CA HIS A 63 -16.66 7.00 -5.21
C HIS A 63 -17.66 6.32 -6.15
N ASP A 64 -17.39 5.09 -6.49
CA ASP A 64 -18.30 4.23 -7.22
C ASP A 64 -18.27 2.85 -6.55
N SER A 65 -19.34 2.08 -6.77
CA SER A 65 -19.45 0.76 -6.20
C SER A 65 -20.44 -0.12 -6.93
N TYR A 66 -20.27 -1.42 -6.74
CA TYR A 66 -21.19 -2.42 -7.26
C TYR A 66 -21.29 -3.57 -6.27
N ASP A 67 -22.52 -3.97 -5.96
CA ASP A 67 -22.83 -5.15 -5.15
C ASP A 67 -22.03 -5.25 -3.83
N ILE A 68 -21.93 -4.15 -3.08
CA ILE A 68 -21.28 -4.16 -1.76
C ILE A 68 -22.14 -4.99 -0.78
N PRO A 69 -21.54 -5.82 0.09
CA PRO A 69 -22.25 -6.47 1.19
C PRO A 69 -23.10 -5.49 2.01
N GLU A 70 -24.35 -5.87 2.30
CA GLU A 70 -25.38 -4.96 2.83
C GLU A 70 -24.95 -4.16 4.07
N LYS A 71 -24.35 -4.82 5.06
CA LYS A 71 -23.89 -4.15 6.29
C LYS A 71 -22.75 -3.16 6.05
N ILE A 72 -21.84 -3.49 5.14
CA ILE A 72 -20.75 -2.60 4.73
C ILE A 72 -21.34 -1.40 3.99
N ASN A 73 -22.26 -1.62 3.06
CA ASN A 73 -22.93 -0.54 2.33
C ASN A 73 -23.71 0.39 3.28
N ALA A 74 -24.45 -0.19 4.24
CA ALA A 74 -25.16 0.58 5.25
C ALA A 74 -24.20 1.42 6.11
N ALA A 75 -23.05 0.84 6.50
CA ALA A 75 -22.01 1.59 7.20
C ALA A 75 -21.41 2.70 6.33
N ILE A 76 -21.12 2.45 5.05
CA ILE A 76 -20.64 3.47 4.12
C ILE A 76 -21.66 4.61 4.06
N ILE A 77 -22.94 4.33 3.78
CA ILE A 77 -24.00 5.34 3.65
C ILE A 77 -24.18 6.16 4.93
N ALA A 78 -24.19 5.51 6.10
CA ALA A 78 -24.33 6.19 7.39
C ALA A 78 -23.21 7.20 7.65
N ASN A 79 -22.03 6.96 7.07
CA ASN A 79 -20.81 7.74 7.32
C ASN A 79 -20.45 8.70 6.20
N TYR A 80 -20.92 8.44 4.99
CA TYR A 80 -20.70 9.30 3.84
C TYR A 80 -21.56 10.58 3.89
N GLY A 81 -22.59 10.61 4.74
CA GLY A 81 -23.40 11.81 5.01
C GLY A 81 -22.59 13.02 5.50
N THR A 82 -21.31 12.86 5.85
CA THR A 82 -20.43 13.90 6.40
C THR A 82 -19.14 14.13 5.59
N LYS A 83 -19.18 14.27 4.25
CA LYS A 83 -18.02 14.67 3.41
C LYS A 83 -16.72 13.85 3.62
N ALA A 84 -16.79 12.67 4.26
CA ALA A 84 -15.63 11.90 4.64
C ALA A 84 -15.15 11.08 3.43
N THR A 85 -13.84 11.04 3.19
CA THR A 85 -13.24 10.16 2.18
C THR A 85 -12.90 8.85 2.85
N ILE A 86 -13.38 7.73 2.30
CA ILE A 86 -13.01 6.40 2.80
C ILE A 86 -11.56 6.12 2.37
N THR A 87 -10.69 5.90 3.35
CA THR A 87 -9.26 5.66 3.12
C THR A 87 -8.91 4.18 3.18
N ASN A 88 -9.76 3.39 3.81
CA ASN A 88 -9.56 1.95 3.89
C ASN A 88 -10.86 1.21 4.11
N ILE A 89 -10.98 0.03 3.51
CA ILE A 89 -11.98 -0.98 3.84
C ILE A 89 -11.22 -2.29 3.96
N GLU A 90 -11.33 -2.94 5.12
CA GLU A 90 -10.77 -4.26 5.38
C GLU A 90 -11.90 -5.22 5.68
N VAL A 91 -11.82 -6.43 5.13
CA VAL A 91 -12.84 -7.47 5.28
C VAL A 91 -12.18 -8.81 5.53
N ASP A 92 -12.81 -9.65 6.34
CA ASP A 92 -12.48 -11.07 6.39
C ASP A 92 -13.37 -11.82 5.40
N ALA A 93 -12.80 -12.40 4.34
CA ALA A 93 -13.60 -13.07 3.32
C ALA A 93 -14.33 -14.32 3.85
N THR A 94 -13.88 -14.88 4.97
CA THR A 94 -14.49 -16.05 5.61
C THR A 94 -15.63 -15.69 6.56
N ASN A 95 -15.70 -14.42 6.97
CA ASN A 95 -16.78 -13.85 7.75
C ASN A 95 -16.99 -12.39 7.33
N ILE A 96 -17.85 -12.16 6.32
CA ILE A 96 -18.06 -10.82 5.75
C ILE A 96 -18.67 -9.80 6.73
N ASP A 97 -19.24 -10.28 7.84
CA ASP A 97 -19.70 -9.41 8.93
C ASP A 97 -18.53 -8.83 9.73
N ARG A 98 -17.32 -9.38 9.61
CA ARG A 98 -16.10 -8.85 10.18
C ARG A 98 -15.45 -7.88 9.21
N PHE A 99 -15.55 -6.59 9.51
CA PHE A 99 -14.98 -5.55 8.67
C PHE A 99 -14.56 -4.32 9.48
N TYR A 100 -13.70 -3.52 8.83
CA TYR A 100 -13.23 -2.23 9.29
C TYR A 100 -13.31 -1.21 8.15
N ILE A 101 -13.78 0.00 8.44
CA ILE A 101 -13.81 1.14 7.51
C ILE A 101 -13.11 2.32 8.18
N GLY A 102 -12.06 2.82 7.52
CA GLY A 102 -11.32 4.02 7.91
C GLY A 102 -11.66 5.21 7.01
N THR A 103 -11.66 6.43 7.57
CA THR A 103 -11.93 7.67 6.82
C THR A 103 -10.87 8.75 7.06
N THR A 104 -10.86 9.82 6.25
CA THR A 104 -9.90 10.95 6.37
C THR A 104 -10.24 11.95 7.48
N HIS A 105 -11.50 12.07 7.89
CA HIS A 105 -11.98 13.27 8.58
C HIS A 105 -12.70 13.01 9.89
N THR A 106 -12.71 11.78 10.37
CA THR A 106 -13.41 11.49 11.61
C THR A 106 -12.56 10.67 12.57
N ASP A 107 -12.69 10.99 13.86
CA ASP A 107 -12.42 10.08 14.96
C ASP A 107 -13.34 8.83 14.92
N THR A 108 -14.22 8.72 13.92
CA THR A 108 -15.12 7.58 13.72
C THR A 108 -14.50 6.58 12.76
N ILE A 109 -13.86 5.60 13.38
CA ILE A 109 -13.64 4.28 12.81
C ILE A 109 -14.96 3.50 12.88
N TYR A 110 -15.29 2.78 11.83
CA TYR A 110 -16.39 1.81 11.86
C TYR A 110 -15.83 0.41 11.81
N ALA A 111 -16.12 -0.35 12.85
CA ALA A 111 -15.66 -1.70 13.02
C ALA A 111 -16.85 -2.56 13.43
N HIS A 112 -16.98 -3.73 12.82
CA HIS A 112 -18.05 -4.68 13.14
C HIS A 112 -17.43 -6.09 13.23
N ASP A 113 -17.84 -6.86 14.25
CA ASP A 113 -17.37 -8.23 14.53
C ASP A 113 -15.85 -8.43 14.46
N MET A 114 -15.08 -7.41 14.88
CA MET A 114 -13.62 -7.48 14.93
C MET A 114 -13.17 -8.56 15.92
N PRO A 115 -12.05 -9.27 15.65
CA PRO A 115 -11.45 -10.17 16.62
C PRO A 115 -11.22 -9.45 17.95
N HIS A 116 -11.63 -10.07 19.06
CA HIS A 116 -11.61 -9.43 20.38
C HIS A 116 -10.20 -8.95 20.76
N ASP A 117 -9.20 -9.79 20.52
CA ASP A 117 -7.78 -9.49 20.71
C ASP A 117 -7.28 -8.32 19.84
N CYS A 118 -7.73 -8.23 18.58
CA CYS A 118 -7.47 -7.08 17.72
C CYS A 118 -8.04 -5.79 18.33
N LEU A 119 -9.31 -5.81 18.76
CA LEU A 119 -9.97 -4.65 19.36
C LEU A 119 -9.28 -4.23 20.67
N MET A 120 -8.96 -5.18 21.54
CA MET A 120 -8.27 -4.90 22.81
C MET A 120 -6.88 -4.33 22.58
N THR A 121 -6.16 -4.82 21.57
CA THR A 121 -4.85 -4.28 21.18
C THR A 121 -4.97 -2.85 20.66
N ALA A 122 -5.93 -2.58 19.78
CA ALA A 122 -6.19 -1.24 19.26
C ALA A 122 -6.53 -0.24 20.39
N LEU A 123 -7.38 -0.64 21.35
CA LEU A 123 -7.72 0.17 22.52
C LEU A 123 -6.50 0.46 23.40
N ALA A 124 -5.64 -0.54 23.61
CA ALA A 124 -4.39 -0.38 24.37
C ALA A 124 -3.38 0.57 23.70
N MET A 125 -3.45 0.73 22.36
CA MET A 125 -2.63 1.67 21.61
C MET A 125 -3.13 3.12 21.69
N GLY A 126 -4.41 3.35 22.02
CA GLY A 126 -5.04 4.68 22.09
C GLY A 126 -4.22 5.71 22.87
N PRO A 127 -3.84 5.47 24.14
CA PRO A 127 -3.03 6.40 24.94
C PRO A 127 -1.65 6.73 24.37
N ARG A 128 -1.16 5.96 23.39
CA ARG A 128 0.15 6.12 22.75
C ARG A 128 0.07 6.78 21.37
N GLY A 129 -1.10 7.31 20.98
CA GLY A 129 -1.34 7.88 19.66
C GLY A 129 -2.21 7.02 18.73
N GLY A 130 -2.78 5.93 19.24
CA GLY A 130 -3.68 5.06 18.49
C GLY A 130 -2.96 4.15 17.50
N PHE A 131 -3.70 3.65 16.51
CA PHE A 131 -3.17 2.91 15.37
C PHE A 131 -3.41 3.72 14.08
N SER A 132 -2.53 3.57 13.10
CA SER A 132 -2.61 4.23 11.79
C SER A 132 -3.22 3.33 10.72
N LYS A 133 -3.05 2.01 10.83
CA LYS A 133 -3.57 1.02 9.87
C LYS A 133 -4.03 -0.24 10.58
N VAL A 134 -5.05 -0.85 9.99
CA VAL A 134 -5.51 -2.21 10.26
C VAL A 134 -5.47 -2.95 8.94
N SER A 135 -5.10 -4.23 8.97
CA SER A 135 -5.45 -5.14 7.89
C SER A 135 -6.02 -6.43 8.43
N LEU A 136 -7.11 -6.86 7.81
CA LEU A 136 -7.79 -8.12 8.10
C LEU A 136 -7.44 -9.12 7.01
N GLY A 137 -7.00 -10.30 7.42
CA GLY A 137 -6.65 -11.39 6.51
C GLY A 137 -7.61 -12.56 6.63
N HIS A 138 -7.19 -13.66 6.02
CA HIS A 138 -7.92 -14.92 6.04
C HIS A 138 -8.12 -15.48 7.47
N ASN A 139 -9.30 -16.01 7.77
CA ASN A 139 -9.65 -16.69 9.03
C ASN A 139 -9.33 -15.88 10.31
N GLY A 140 -9.66 -14.59 10.32
CA GLY A 140 -9.48 -13.74 11.49
C GLY A 140 -8.03 -13.38 11.82
N THR A 141 -7.11 -13.56 10.88
CA THR A 141 -5.76 -13.00 10.98
C THR A 141 -5.82 -11.48 10.87
N TRP A 142 -4.90 -10.78 11.54
CA TRP A 142 -4.90 -9.33 11.53
C TRP A 142 -3.51 -8.72 11.76
N VAL A 143 -3.31 -7.51 11.24
CA VAL A 143 -2.19 -6.61 11.55
C VAL A 143 -2.74 -5.28 12.05
N LEU A 144 -2.11 -4.73 13.09
CA LEU A 144 -2.27 -3.35 13.53
C LEU A 144 -0.93 -2.63 13.47
N ILE A 145 -0.91 -1.49 12.79
CA ILE A 145 0.26 -0.60 12.71
C ILE A 145 -0.06 0.66 13.51
N GLY A 146 0.89 1.10 14.35
CA GLY A 146 0.82 2.33 15.11
C GLY A 146 2.18 2.58 15.79
N PRO A 147 2.22 3.00 17.06
CA PRO A 147 3.47 3.11 17.83
C PRO A 147 4.27 1.81 17.93
N ALA A 148 3.60 0.67 17.71
CA ALA A 148 4.20 -0.64 17.58
C ALA A 148 3.43 -1.46 16.55
N LEU A 149 4.12 -2.36 15.86
CA LEU A 149 3.53 -3.35 14.98
C LEU A 149 3.01 -4.53 15.80
N ASN A 150 1.71 -4.81 15.71
CA ASN A 150 1.08 -5.96 16.35
C ASN A 150 0.41 -6.83 15.28
N ASN A 151 0.41 -8.13 15.50
CA ASN A 151 -0.20 -9.07 14.58
C ASN A 151 -0.65 -10.34 15.30
N TYR A 152 -1.53 -11.08 14.64
CA TYR A 152 -2.02 -12.36 15.12
C TYR A 152 -2.17 -13.38 13.98
N ASN A 153 -1.62 -14.57 14.23
CA ASN A 153 -1.78 -15.78 13.41
C ASN A 153 -1.39 -15.62 11.92
N ILE A 154 -0.42 -14.75 11.64
CA ILE A 154 0.14 -14.55 10.29
C ILE A 154 1.19 -15.60 10.00
N SER A 155 1.36 -15.99 8.74
CA SER A 155 2.38 -16.95 8.31
C SER A 155 3.77 -16.61 8.85
N ASP A 156 4.55 -17.64 9.17
CA ASP A 156 5.91 -17.49 9.71
C ASP A 156 6.82 -16.70 8.77
N GLU A 157 6.63 -16.90 7.45
CA GLU A 157 7.39 -16.21 6.43
C GLU A 157 7.13 -14.70 6.45
N MET A 158 5.87 -14.26 6.40
CA MET A 158 5.54 -12.84 6.51
C MET A 158 5.99 -12.26 7.86
N THR A 159 5.80 -13.00 8.95
CA THR A 159 6.25 -12.60 10.29
C THR A 159 7.76 -12.35 10.34
N LYS A 160 8.56 -13.17 9.64
CA LYS A 160 10.02 -12.98 9.55
C LYS A 160 10.38 -11.64 8.88
N TYR A 161 9.69 -11.27 7.80
CA TYR A 161 9.92 -10.00 7.11
C TYR A 161 9.46 -8.80 7.94
N MET A 162 8.30 -8.91 8.60
CA MET A 162 7.80 -7.88 9.50
C MET A 162 8.75 -7.62 10.68
N ARG A 163 9.38 -8.66 11.22
CA ARG A 163 10.34 -8.54 12.34
C ARG A 163 11.71 -8.01 11.93
N LYS A 164 12.07 -8.09 10.65
CA LYS A 164 13.36 -7.62 10.16
C LYS A 164 13.49 -6.11 10.29
N ASP A 165 12.39 -5.39 10.03
CA ASP A 165 12.39 -3.93 10.03
C ASP A 165 11.01 -3.33 10.41
N PRO A 166 10.52 -3.60 11.63
CA PRO A 166 9.15 -3.25 12.02
C PRO A 166 8.88 -1.75 12.05
N ASP A 167 9.89 -0.95 12.39
CA ASP A 167 9.76 0.52 12.53
C ASP A 167 9.66 1.22 11.18
N HIS A 168 10.02 0.54 10.08
CA HIS A 168 9.96 1.12 8.74
C HIS A 168 8.69 0.72 7.96
N ILE A 169 7.80 -0.09 8.54
CA ILE A 169 6.57 -0.56 7.87
C ILE A 169 5.48 0.51 7.98
N VAL A 170 4.90 0.90 6.84
CA VAL A 170 3.83 1.91 6.75
C VAL A 170 2.47 1.34 6.40
N ASN A 171 2.45 0.18 5.75
CA ASN A 171 1.22 -0.48 5.35
C ASN A 171 1.46 -1.99 5.28
N VAL A 172 0.48 -2.75 5.72
CA VAL A 172 0.42 -4.19 5.47
C VAL A 172 -0.98 -4.46 4.94
N VAL A 173 -1.07 -5.21 3.84
CA VAL A 173 -2.34 -5.68 3.29
C VAL A 173 -2.29 -7.21 3.30
N LEU A 174 -3.10 -7.82 4.16
CA LEU A 174 -3.28 -9.26 4.19
C LEU A 174 -4.26 -9.67 3.09
N SER A 175 -4.05 -10.84 2.49
CA SER A 175 -5.08 -11.42 1.64
C SER A 175 -6.20 -11.99 2.51
N PRO A 176 -7.46 -11.62 2.27
CA PRO A 176 -8.58 -12.23 2.97
C PRO A 176 -8.90 -13.65 2.43
N TYR A 177 -8.33 -14.01 1.28
CA TYR A 177 -8.61 -15.26 0.57
C TYR A 177 -7.57 -16.36 0.84
N ASP A 178 -6.35 -15.99 1.25
CA ASP A 178 -5.25 -16.94 1.45
C ASP A 178 -4.28 -16.43 2.52
N SER A 179 -4.00 -17.25 3.53
CA SER A 179 -3.12 -16.88 4.66
C SER A 179 -1.63 -16.78 4.28
N GLN A 180 -1.23 -17.30 3.12
CA GLN A 180 0.14 -17.21 2.61
C GLN A 180 0.39 -15.94 1.81
N HIS A 181 -0.67 -15.18 1.47
CA HIS A 181 -0.54 -14.00 0.63
C HIS A 181 -0.69 -12.69 1.41
N GLY A 182 0.11 -11.71 1.03
CA GLY A 182 0.09 -10.39 1.61
C GLY A 182 1.09 -9.45 0.98
N PHE A 183 1.04 -8.19 1.40
CA PHE A 183 1.85 -7.11 0.88
C PHE A 183 2.32 -6.23 2.03
N ILE A 184 3.61 -5.88 2.05
CA ILE A 184 4.23 -5.03 3.08
C ILE A 184 4.87 -3.83 2.39
N GLU A 185 4.42 -2.62 2.73
CA GLU A 185 4.98 -1.35 2.26
C GLU A 185 5.90 -0.75 3.33
N TYR A 186 7.05 -0.22 2.90
CA TYR A 186 8.02 0.43 3.76
C TYR A 186 8.09 1.95 3.50
N HIS A 187 8.56 2.71 4.49
CA HIS A 187 8.72 4.17 4.44
C HIS A 187 9.58 4.66 3.26
N ASN A 188 10.54 3.85 2.81
CA ASN A 188 11.39 4.17 1.65
C ASN A 188 10.69 3.93 0.30
N GLY A 189 9.41 3.53 0.30
CA GLY A 189 8.64 3.22 -0.89
C GLY A 189 8.96 1.85 -1.51
N ASN A 190 9.84 1.05 -0.90
CA ASN A 190 9.99 -0.35 -1.25
C ASN A 190 8.83 -1.16 -0.68
N PHE A 191 8.70 -2.39 -1.17
CA PHE A 191 7.74 -3.34 -0.67
C PHE A 191 8.26 -4.77 -0.81
N ASP A 192 7.72 -5.63 0.04
CA ASP A 192 7.82 -7.09 -0.07
C ASP A 192 6.41 -7.63 -0.32
N ALA A 193 6.30 -8.59 -1.25
CA ALA A 193 5.03 -9.10 -1.72
C ALA A 193 5.05 -10.62 -1.70
N PHE A 194 4.06 -11.21 -1.03
CA PHE A 194 3.82 -12.63 -0.93
C PHE A 194 2.58 -12.90 -1.77
N LEU A 195 2.78 -13.21 -3.04
CA LEU A 195 1.72 -13.23 -4.05
C LEU A 195 1.78 -14.54 -4.84
N PRO A 196 0.66 -14.93 -5.50
CA PRO A 196 0.70 -15.98 -6.51
C PRO A 196 1.77 -15.71 -7.57
N GLU A 197 2.47 -16.76 -8.01
CA GLU A 197 3.61 -16.68 -8.93
C GLU A 197 3.28 -15.90 -10.22
N GLN A 198 2.07 -16.10 -10.76
CA GLN A 198 1.60 -15.44 -11.96
C GLN A 198 1.51 -13.91 -11.85
N TRP A 199 1.47 -13.34 -10.64
CA TRP A 199 1.42 -11.88 -10.44
C TRP A 199 2.81 -11.23 -10.33
N HIS A 200 3.87 -12.01 -10.12
CA HIS A 200 5.20 -11.48 -9.79
C HIS A 200 5.74 -10.58 -10.90
N ALA A 201 5.59 -10.99 -12.17
CA ALA A 201 6.06 -10.21 -13.30
C ALA A 201 5.47 -8.78 -13.33
N HIS A 202 4.16 -8.65 -13.13
CA HIS A 202 3.48 -7.35 -13.12
C HIS A 202 3.90 -6.47 -11.93
N VAL A 203 4.10 -7.09 -10.77
CA VAL A 203 4.46 -6.37 -9.55
C VAL A 203 5.93 -5.94 -9.57
N ASP A 204 6.82 -6.75 -10.13
CA ASP A 204 8.24 -6.43 -10.29
C ASP A 204 8.46 -5.26 -11.26
N GLU A 205 7.70 -5.17 -12.35
CA GLU A 205 7.74 -4.01 -13.26
C GLU A 205 7.48 -2.68 -12.52
N LEU A 206 6.57 -2.69 -11.55
CA LEU A 206 6.29 -1.52 -10.71
C LEU A 206 7.42 -1.22 -9.72
N LYS A 207 8.10 -2.24 -9.18
CA LYS A 207 9.24 -2.07 -8.26
C LYS A 207 10.40 -1.31 -8.92
N HIS A 208 10.74 -1.67 -10.16
CA HIS A 208 11.83 -1.05 -10.92
C HIS A 208 11.55 0.41 -11.30
N SER A 209 10.28 0.82 -11.36
CA SER A 209 9.92 2.19 -11.71
C SER A 209 10.32 3.23 -10.64
N LYS A 210 10.32 2.85 -9.35
CA LYS A 210 10.70 3.76 -8.25
C LYS A 210 12.19 3.94 -8.08
N THR A 211 12.99 2.89 -8.27
CA THR A 211 14.45 2.98 -8.22
C THR A 211 14.98 3.95 -9.28
N SER A 212 14.37 3.94 -10.47
CA SER A 212 14.68 4.89 -11.54
C SER A 212 14.39 6.34 -11.12
N ILE A 213 13.28 6.61 -10.42
CA ILE A 213 12.90 7.98 -10.01
C ILE A 213 13.77 8.47 -8.86
N PHE A 214 14.10 7.64 -7.87
CA PHE A 214 15.04 8.01 -6.80
C PHE A 214 16.43 8.30 -7.37
N LEU A 215 16.94 7.48 -8.29
CA LEU A 215 18.20 7.78 -8.98
C LEU A 215 18.09 9.04 -9.83
N HIS A 216 16.95 9.30 -10.47
CA HIS A 216 16.73 10.54 -11.23
C HIS A 216 16.66 11.78 -10.32
N SER A 217 16.00 11.70 -9.17
CA SER A 217 15.87 12.82 -8.23
C SER A 217 17.17 13.09 -7.47
N VAL A 218 17.92 12.05 -7.13
CA VAL A 218 19.29 12.18 -6.58
C VAL A 218 20.23 12.74 -7.65
N ALA A 219 20.13 12.28 -8.89
CA ALA A 219 20.88 12.85 -10.00
C ALA A 219 20.48 14.31 -10.31
N GLN A 220 19.25 14.73 -10.03
CA GLN A 220 18.82 16.12 -10.22
C GLN A 220 19.03 16.99 -8.97
N ASN A 221 19.50 16.42 -7.85
CA ASN A 221 19.75 17.17 -6.63
C ASN A 221 21.00 18.06 -6.79
N GLU A 222 20.84 19.37 -6.61
CA GLU A 222 21.90 20.37 -6.79
C GLU A 222 23.12 20.12 -5.90
N ILE A 223 22.92 19.60 -4.68
CA ILE A 223 24.01 19.27 -3.75
C ILE A 223 24.79 18.07 -4.28
N PHE A 224 24.08 17.04 -4.75
CA PHE A 224 24.71 15.87 -5.36
C PHE A 224 25.50 16.25 -6.62
N GLN A 225 24.91 17.08 -7.49
CA GLN A 225 25.59 17.61 -8.69
C GLN A 225 26.81 18.45 -8.35
N ALA A 226 26.75 19.30 -7.31
CA ALA A 226 27.89 20.08 -6.86
C ALA A 226 29.03 19.20 -6.32
N VAL A 227 28.71 18.13 -5.58
CA VAL A 227 29.69 17.15 -5.07
C VAL A 227 30.33 16.40 -6.23
N VAL A 228 29.55 15.90 -7.18
CA VAL A 228 30.05 15.18 -8.37
C VAL A 228 30.93 16.10 -9.22
N ALA A 229 30.52 17.34 -9.46
CA ALA A 229 31.33 18.33 -10.19
C ALA A 229 32.64 18.68 -9.48
N GLY A 230 32.61 18.77 -8.15
CA GLY A 230 33.81 18.98 -7.33
C GLY A 230 34.79 17.81 -7.40
N LEU A 231 34.28 16.57 -7.35
CA LEU A 231 35.09 15.36 -7.51
C LEU A 231 35.67 15.24 -8.91
N ALA A 232 34.89 15.56 -9.96
CA ALA A 232 35.36 15.57 -11.34
C ALA A 232 36.48 16.61 -11.56
N LYS A 233 36.33 17.83 -11.04
CA LYS A 233 37.39 18.86 -11.09
C LYS A 233 38.65 18.44 -10.35
N LYS A 234 38.51 17.77 -9.20
CA LYS A 234 39.66 17.25 -8.44
C LYS A 234 40.39 16.15 -9.22
N ALA A 235 39.66 15.25 -9.87
CA ALA A 235 40.24 14.22 -10.73
C ALA A 235 40.96 14.84 -11.95
N GLU A 236 40.36 15.86 -12.58
CA GLU A 236 40.98 16.57 -13.70
C GLU A 236 42.27 17.31 -13.28
N GLY A 237 42.28 17.92 -12.09
CA GLY A 237 43.45 18.56 -11.50
C GLY A 237 44.60 17.57 -11.26
N ASN A 238 44.27 16.39 -10.72
CA ASN A 238 45.25 15.33 -10.47
C ASN A 238 45.84 14.81 -11.80
N ILE A 239 45.01 14.55 -12.81
CA ILE A 239 45.48 14.12 -14.14
C ILE A 239 46.40 15.17 -14.78
N LYS A 240 46.07 16.46 -14.69
CA LYS A 240 46.93 17.54 -15.23
C LYS A 240 48.25 17.68 -14.47
N SER A 241 48.22 17.49 -13.15
CA SER A 241 49.41 17.43 -12.30
C SER A 241 50.33 16.29 -12.71
N ASP A 242 49.75 15.09 -12.86
CA ASP A 242 50.50 13.88 -13.20
C ASP A 242 51.12 13.99 -14.60
N ILE A 243 50.36 14.52 -15.58
CA ILE A 243 50.86 14.83 -16.92
C ILE A 243 52.02 15.83 -16.86
N LYS A 244 51.90 16.95 -16.14
CA LYS A 244 52.99 17.94 -16.00
C LYS A 244 54.23 17.34 -15.35
N SER A 245 54.05 16.49 -14.34
CA SER A 245 55.16 15.81 -13.67
C SER A 245 55.88 14.80 -14.59
N ALA A 246 55.15 14.19 -15.53
CA ALA A 246 55.71 13.27 -16.53
C ALA A 246 56.52 14.00 -17.63
N PHE A 247 56.20 15.25 -17.93
CA PHE A 247 56.92 16.07 -18.93
C PHE A 247 58.04 16.95 -18.36
N ALA A 248 58.23 16.98 -17.04
CA ALA A 248 59.29 17.72 -16.35
C ALA A 248 60.52 16.87 -15.99
N LYS A 249 60.54 15.60 -16.41
CA LYS A 249 61.69 14.69 -16.36
C LYS A 249 62.29 14.55 -17.75
#